data_AF-A0A7J8R5G9-F1
#
_entry.id   AF-A0A7J8R5G9-F1
#
_cell.length_a   1.000
_cell.length_b   1.000
_cell.length_c   1.000
_cell.angle_alpha   90.00
_cell.angle_beta   90.00
_cell.angle_gamma   90.00
#
_symmetry.space_group_name_H-M   'P 1'
#
loop_
_entity.id
_entity.type
_entity.pdbx_description
1 polymer ?
#
loop_
_entity_poly.entity_id
_entity_poly.type
_entity_poly.pdbx_seq_one_letter_code
_entity_poly.pdbx_strand_id
1 'polypeptide(L)'
;MEGIKGESVCRSPFKDDERKVKDLWDHRNKRPKRERVIKIYGNYLGDCICNLTISPNGIKDTRTWLQNPHGLYMTKLAYSWMILKKRIGHNILLTFDNIARIRQGFNNTCPRCKSSEETLIHVMKDCPKACEILVAGGLNNMLLDGNYNNYIDWIEDVFCELDNKAAADFLTLLWNNWNDKNNMVFKGKMGAAVMIWERAQTLSKDFRIFNLTESSIISPNQVKKGWTKPLTGYVKVNVDASVSNGCRVVRVVARDHDGFVIRGYYNFKENSMDVIWAELEAFQEGLKLAEKLKVAQLIVESDSATLVNTVKKRMKDIIIMG
;
A
#
# COMPACT_ATOMS: atom_id res chain seq x y z
N MET A 1 -23.91 31.15 24.30
CA MET A 1 -23.16 31.04 23.02
C MET A 1 -21.75 31.50 23.29
N GLU A 2 -20.86 30.58 23.65
CA GLU A 2 -19.44 30.90 23.83
C GLU A 2 -18.77 30.82 22.46
N GLY A 3 -18.41 31.99 21.93
CA GLY A 3 -17.68 32.13 20.67
C GLY A 3 -16.24 31.62 20.80
N ILE A 4 -15.72 31.09 19.69
CA ILE A 4 -14.35 30.61 19.55
C ILE A 4 -13.38 31.75 19.92
N LYS A 5 -12.58 31.55 20.96
CA LYS A 5 -11.50 32.47 21.39
C LYS A 5 -10.57 32.75 20.20
N GLY A 6 -10.25 34.03 19.98
CA GLY A 6 -9.43 34.54 18.86
C GLY A 6 -7.99 34.01 18.78
N GLU A 7 -7.57 33.12 19.68
CA GLU A 7 -6.27 32.46 19.66
C GLU A 7 -6.20 31.25 18.70
N SER A 8 -7.33 30.81 18.14
CA SER A 8 -7.39 29.69 17.17
C SER A 8 -7.22 30.09 15.70
N VAL A 9 -6.94 31.37 15.42
CA VAL A 9 -6.65 31.84 14.05
C VAL A 9 -5.14 31.88 13.85
N CYS A 10 -4.51 30.73 13.62
CA CYS A 10 -3.13 30.70 13.14
C CYS A 10 -3.11 31.32 11.73
N ARG A 11 -2.47 32.49 11.57
CA ARG A 11 -2.09 32.99 10.25
C ARG A 11 -1.34 31.88 9.52
N SER A 12 -1.74 31.64 8.27
CA SER A 12 -1.05 30.73 7.36
C SER A 12 0.46 30.97 7.42
N PRO A 13 1.30 29.94 7.65
CA PRO A 13 2.75 30.12 7.72
C PRO A 13 3.37 30.48 6.35
N PHE A 14 2.58 30.42 5.28
CA PHE A 14 2.93 30.82 3.92
C PHE A 14 2.91 32.34 3.78
N LYS A 15 3.91 32.89 3.07
CA LYS A 15 3.83 34.28 2.56
C LYS A 15 2.92 34.31 1.34
N ASP A 16 2.41 35.50 0.98
CA ASP A 16 1.47 35.66 -0.15
C ASP A 16 2.03 35.18 -1.51
N ASP A 17 3.37 35.19 -1.65
CA ASP A 17 4.12 34.75 -2.82
C ASP A 17 4.51 33.26 -2.80
N GLU A 18 4.23 32.51 -1.73
CA GLU A 18 4.64 31.11 -1.57
C GLU A 18 3.49 30.13 -1.83
N ARG A 19 2.94 30.17 -3.05
CA ARG A 19 1.82 29.28 -3.45
C ARG A 19 2.26 28.04 -4.23
N LYS A 20 3.51 27.99 -4.71
CA LYS A 20 4.03 26.88 -5.53
C LYS A 20 5.30 26.31 -4.90
N VAL A 21 5.52 25.01 -5.12
CA VAL A 21 6.72 24.30 -4.63
C VAL A 21 8.02 24.94 -5.13
N LYS A 22 8.02 25.49 -6.35
CA LYS A 22 9.17 26.22 -6.92
C LYS A 22 9.58 27.44 -6.08
N ASP A 23 8.64 28.05 -5.34
CA ASP A 23 8.90 29.24 -4.54
C ASP A 23 9.70 28.88 -3.26
N LEU A 24 9.58 27.61 -2.83
CA LEU A 24 10.36 27.00 -1.74
C LEU A 24 11.65 26.32 -2.22
N TRP A 25 12.00 26.44 -3.50
CA TRP A 25 13.16 25.81 -4.10
C TRP A 25 14.30 26.81 -4.33
N ASP A 26 15.53 26.41 -3.98
CA ASP A 26 16.74 27.13 -4.35
C ASP A 26 17.28 26.56 -5.66
N HIS A 27 17.01 27.28 -6.75
CA HIS A 27 17.43 26.89 -8.10
C HIS A 27 18.96 26.89 -8.28
N ARG A 28 19.71 27.69 -7.51
CA ARG A 28 21.17 27.74 -7.63
C ARG A 28 21.81 26.50 -7.02
N ASN A 29 21.32 26.11 -5.84
CA ASN A 29 21.86 24.97 -5.09
C ASN A 29 21.11 23.65 -5.37
N LYS A 30 20.12 23.66 -6.26
CA LYS A 30 19.24 22.52 -6.59
C LYS A 30 18.72 21.78 -5.34
N ARG A 31 18.26 22.54 -4.33
CA ARG A 31 17.74 22.00 -3.07
C ARG A 31 16.60 22.83 -2.50
N PRO A 32 15.73 22.28 -1.64
CA PRO A 32 14.73 23.08 -0.94
C PRO A 32 15.35 24.13 -0.01
N LYS A 33 14.68 25.28 0.16
CA LYS A 33 15.07 26.34 1.12
C LYS A 33 14.80 25.86 2.55
N ARG A 34 15.75 25.12 3.12
CA ARG A 34 15.61 24.35 4.37
C ARG A 34 14.93 25.11 5.51
N GLU A 35 15.43 26.28 5.87
CA GLU A 35 14.88 27.10 6.96
C GLU A 35 13.40 27.45 6.73
N ARG A 36 13.02 27.73 5.48
CA ARG A 36 11.64 28.09 5.15
C ARG A 36 10.72 26.88 5.14
N VAL A 37 11.19 25.77 4.60
CA VAL A 37 10.44 24.49 4.57
C VAL A 37 10.20 23.99 5.99
N ILE A 38 11.20 24.05 6.87
CA ILE A 38 11.06 23.69 8.30
C ILE A 38 10.07 24.64 9.00
N LYS A 39 10.10 25.94 8.69
CA LYS A 39 9.16 26.91 9.27
C LYS A 39 7.70 26.67 8.85
N ILE A 40 7.46 26.11 7.66
CA ILE A 40 6.11 25.85 7.13
C ILE A 40 5.59 24.47 7.58
N TYR A 41 6.43 23.45 7.52
CA TYR A 41 6.03 22.06 7.71
C TYR A 41 6.47 21.45 9.05
N GLY A 42 7.19 22.23 9.88
CA GLY A 42 7.78 21.75 11.12
C GLY A 42 9.07 20.95 10.90
N ASN A 43 9.82 20.70 11.97
CA ASN A 43 11.14 20.07 11.91
C ASN A 43 11.11 18.70 11.23
N TYR A 44 10.16 17.83 11.63
CA TYR A 44 10.09 16.45 11.12
C TYR A 44 9.82 16.38 9.61
N LEU A 45 8.70 16.95 9.15
CA LEU A 45 8.35 16.97 7.72
C LEU A 45 9.31 17.84 6.92
N GLY A 46 9.82 18.93 7.51
CA GLY A 46 10.77 19.80 6.85
C GLY A 46 12.08 19.12 6.52
N ASP A 47 12.63 18.33 7.45
CA ASP A 47 13.83 17.53 7.19
C ASP A 47 13.57 16.42 6.16
N CYS A 48 12.41 15.76 6.19
CA CYS A 48 12.03 14.79 5.16
C CYS A 48 12.00 15.42 3.75
N ILE A 49 11.39 16.60 3.62
CA ILE A 49 11.31 17.32 2.33
C ILE A 49 12.71 17.73 1.85
N CYS A 50 13.57 18.20 2.76
CA CYS A 50 14.93 18.65 2.42
C CYS A 50 15.87 17.51 2.01
N ASN A 51 15.59 16.28 2.44
CA ASN A 51 16.40 15.11 2.15
C ASN A 51 15.93 14.33 0.90
N LEU A 52 14.88 14.80 0.20
CA LEU A 52 14.47 14.24 -1.08
C LEU A 52 15.58 14.46 -2.12
N THR A 53 16.22 13.38 -2.55
CA THR A 53 17.24 13.39 -3.60
C THR A 53 16.55 13.53 -4.96
N ILE A 54 16.64 14.72 -5.56
CA ILE A 54 16.14 14.95 -6.92
C ILE A 54 17.28 14.69 -7.90
N SER A 55 17.03 13.81 -8.88
CA SER A 55 18.02 13.47 -9.90
C SER A 55 18.43 14.71 -10.72
N PRO A 56 19.73 14.93 -11.01
CA PRO A 56 20.19 16.05 -11.82
C PRO A 56 19.88 15.90 -13.31
N ASN A 57 19.43 14.71 -13.74
CA ASN A 57 19.04 14.46 -15.12
C ASN A 57 17.72 15.18 -15.38
N GLY A 58 17.72 16.11 -16.33
CA GLY A 58 16.55 16.87 -16.79
C GLY A 58 15.46 16.02 -17.47
N ILE A 59 15.25 14.79 -17.01
CA ILE A 59 14.08 14.00 -17.31
C ILE A 59 12.92 14.77 -16.72
N LYS A 60 12.05 15.26 -17.60
CA LYS A 60 10.79 15.89 -17.23
C LYS A 60 10.07 14.93 -16.27
N ASP A 61 9.81 15.38 -15.04
CA ASP A 61 9.13 14.57 -14.03
C ASP A 61 7.87 13.96 -14.64
N THR A 62 7.87 12.65 -14.80
CA THR A 62 6.77 11.91 -15.39
C THR A 62 6.39 10.81 -14.43
N ARG A 63 5.18 10.90 -13.89
CA ARG A 63 4.63 9.84 -13.06
C ARG A 63 4.01 8.79 -13.99
N THR A 64 4.54 7.57 -13.99
CA THR A 64 4.01 6.47 -14.82
C THR A 64 3.91 5.19 -13.99
N TRP A 65 2.92 4.35 -14.30
CA TRP A 65 2.68 3.06 -13.64
C TRP A 65 2.60 1.95 -14.69
N LEU A 66 3.30 0.82 -14.47
CA LEU A 66 3.57 -0.24 -15.46
C LEU A 66 2.33 -0.95 -16.05
N GLN A 67 1.15 -0.72 -15.48
CA GLN A 67 -0.13 -1.37 -15.83
C GLN A 67 -1.18 -0.37 -16.31
N ASN A 68 -0.86 0.93 -16.34
CA ASN A 68 -1.73 1.93 -16.93
C ASN A 68 -0.88 2.83 -17.85
N PRO A 69 -1.05 2.70 -19.18
CA PRO A 69 -0.23 3.41 -20.13
C PRO A 69 -0.53 4.92 -20.23
N HIS A 70 -1.49 5.43 -19.47
CA HIS A 70 -1.98 6.80 -19.58
C HIS A 70 -1.41 7.76 -18.52
N GLY A 71 -0.54 7.33 -17.60
CA GLY A 71 0.32 8.22 -16.79
C GLY A 71 -0.36 9.28 -15.91
N LEU A 72 -1.68 9.28 -15.77
CA LEU A 72 -2.46 10.28 -15.04
C LEU A 72 -3.33 9.59 -13.97
N TYR A 73 -3.38 10.18 -12.78
CA TYR A 73 -3.76 9.51 -11.54
C TYR A 73 -5.24 9.68 -11.20
N MET A 74 -5.89 8.56 -10.88
CA MET A 74 -6.73 8.46 -9.68
C MET A 74 -6.13 7.38 -8.77
N THR A 75 -5.21 7.79 -7.89
CA THR A 75 -4.44 6.94 -6.96
C THR A 75 -5.31 6.02 -6.11
N LYS A 76 -6.62 6.23 -6.03
CA LYS A 76 -7.55 5.39 -5.28
C LYS A 76 -7.98 4.12 -6.03
N LEU A 77 -8.12 4.15 -7.35
CA LEU A 77 -8.73 3.05 -8.12
C LEU A 77 -7.75 1.91 -8.45
N ALA A 78 -6.56 2.23 -8.96
CA ALA A 78 -5.53 1.22 -9.26
C ALA A 78 -4.95 0.59 -7.98
N TYR A 79 -4.77 1.41 -6.94
CA TYR A 79 -4.34 0.95 -5.61
C TYR A 79 -5.43 0.13 -4.93
N SER A 80 -6.71 0.47 -5.13
CA SER A 80 -7.85 -0.35 -4.71
C SER A 80 -7.88 -1.69 -5.44
N TRP A 81 -7.81 -1.72 -6.77
CA TRP A 81 -7.78 -2.95 -7.56
C TRP A 81 -6.61 -3.88 -7.19
N MET A 82 -5.42 -3.32 -6.98
CA MET A 82 -4.24 -4.08 -6.57
C MET A 82 -4.29 -4.53 -5.10
N ILE A 83 -4.81 -3.70 -4.18
CA ILE A 83 -4.99 -4.09 -2.77
C ILE A 83 -6.10 -5.12 -2.64
N LEU A 84 -7.23 -4.99 -3.36
CA LEU A 84 -8.25 -6.03 -3.40
C LEU A 84 -7.65 -7.31 -3.97
N LYS A 85 -7.21 -7.32 -5.24
CA LYS A 85 -6.71 -8.54 -5.88
C LYS A 85 -5.59 -9.23 -5.08
N LYS A 86 -4.65 -8.48 -4.49
CA LYS A 86 -3.50 -9.04 -3.75
C LYS A 86 -3.77 -9.30 -2.27
N ARG A 87 -4.60 -8.52 -1.56
CA ARG A 87 -4.85 -8.74 -0.11
C ARG A 87 -6.07 -9.60 0.15
N ILE A 88 -7.08 -9.53 -0.71
CA ILE A 88 -8.26 -10.38 -0.63
C ILE A 88 -7.91 -11.81 -1.04
N GLY A 89 -7.20 -11.99 -2.16
CA GLY A 89 -6.75 -13.30 -2.63
C GLY A 89 -5.89 -14.09 -1.64
N HIS A 90 -5.29 -13.41 -0.65
CA HIS A 90 -4.45 -14.02 0.37
C HIS A 90 -5.02 -13.91 1.79
N ASN A 91 -6.27 -13.46 1.95
CA ASN A 91 -6.90 -13.24 3.26
C ASN A 91 -6.05 -12.35 4.22
N ILE A 92 -5.29 -11.39 3.67
CA ILE A 92 -4.37 -10.50 4.41
C ILE A 92 -5.10 -9.25 4.94
N LEU A 93 -6.37 -9.08 4.59
CA LEU A 93 -7.15 -7.96 5.10
C LEU A 93 -7.25 -8.04 6.63
N LEU A 94 -6.99 -6.91 7.29
CA LEU A 94 -7.04 -6.79 8.75
C LEU A 94 -8.49 -6.84 9.23
N THR A 95 -9.01 -8.06 9.29
CA THR A 95 -10.26 -8.38 9.96
C THR A 95 -10.00 -8.58 11.45
N PHE A 96 -11.02 -8.43 12.30
CA PHE A 96 -10.82 -8.63 13.74
C PHE A 96 -10.53 -10.10 14.09
N ASP A 97 -11.02 -11.08 13.31
CA ASP A 97 -10.57 -12.48 13.40
C ASP A 97 -9.05 -12.61 13.17
N ASN A 98 -8.55 -12.04 12.07
CA ASN A 98 -7.11 -12.06 11.77
C ASN A 98 -6.27 -11.35 12.86
N ILE A 99 -6.80 -10.31 13.49
CA ILE A 99 -6.13 -9.63 14.62
C ILE A 99 -6.17 -10.51 15.88
N ALA A 100 -7.29 -11.18 16.18
CA ALA A 100 -7.43 -12.08 17.32
C ALA A 100 -6.49 -13.29 17.23
N ARG A 101 -6.20 -13.77 16.01
CA ARG A 101 -5.17 -14.80 15.77
C ARG A 101 -3.75 -14.35 16.13
N ILE A 102 -3.48 -13.04 16.09
CA ILE A 102 -2.17 -12.46 16.42
C ILE A 102 -2.12 -11.95 17.87
N ARG A 103 -3.25 -11.47 18.41
CA ARG A 103 -3.38 -10.89 19.74
C ARG A 103 -4.38 -11.69 20.57
N GLN A 104 -3.86 -12.50 21.49
CA GLN A 104 -4.68 -13.26 22.43
C GLN A 104 -5.58 -12.33 23.26
N GLY A 105 -6.86 -12.71 23.41
CA GLY A 105 -7.86 -11.95 24.16
C GLY A 105 -8.49 -10.77 23.39
N PHE A 106 -8.16 -10.58 22.11
CA PHE A 106 -8.81 -9.55 21.29
C PHE A 106 -10.23 -9.98 20.89
N ASN A 107 -11.20 -9.07 21.04
CA ASN A 107 -12.58 -9.33 20.62
C ASN A 107 -12.68 -9.31 19.09
N ASN A 108 -13.03 -10.46 18.50
CA ASN A 108 -13.20 -10.67 17.07
C ASN A 108 -14.59 -10.28 16.55
N THR A 109 -15.49 -9.75 17.38
CA THR A 109 -16.85 -9.40 16.96
C THR A 109 -16.86 -8.24 15.96
N CYS A 110 -17.64 -8.36 14.90
CA CYS A 110 -17.78 -7.35 13.86
C CYS A 110 -18.25 -6.00 14.42
N PRO A 111 -17.52 -4.89 14.19
CA PRO A 111 -17.84 -3.58 14.75
C PRO A 111 -19.10 -2.95 14.12
N ARG A 112 -19.55 -3.45 12.95
CA ARG A 112 -20.75 -2.94 12.27
C ARG A 112 -22.03 -3.57 12.82
N CYS A 113 -22.13 -4.90 12.83
CA CYS A 113 -23.34 -5.60 13.27
C CYS A 113 -23.32 -5.98 14.76
N LYS A 114 -22.14 -6.14 15.35
CA LYS A 114 -21.94 -6.57 16.75
C LYS A 114 -22.54 -7.95 17.09
N SER A 115 -22.87 -8.77 16.08
CA SER A 115 -23.59 -10.03 16.27
C SER A 115 -22.79 -11.28 15.91
N SER A 116 -21.74 -11.14 15.10
CA SER A 116 -20.98 -12.27 14.59
C SER A 116 -19.50 -11.94 14.54
N GLU A 117 -18.67 -12.97 14.45
CA GLU A 117 -17.24 -12.82 14.23
C GLU A 117 -16.95 -12.08 12.91
N GLU A 118 -15.98 -11.19 12.95
CA GLU A 118 -15.52 -10.41 11.82
C GLU A 118 -14.56 -11.25 10.94
N THR A 119 -15.10 -12.25 10.25
CA THR A 119 -14.36 -12.95 9.18
C THR A 119 -14.36 -12.13 7.89
N LEU A 120 -13.49 -12.46 6.93
CA LEU A 120 -13.45 -11.75 5.65
C LEU A 120 -14.76 -11.92 4.86
N ILE A 121 -15.30 -13.15 4.81
CA ILE A 121 -16.58 -13.43 4.16
C ILE A 121 -17.71 -12.65 4.86
N HIS A 122 -17.72 -12.58 6.20
CA HIS A 122 -18.71 -11.79 6.93
C HIS A 122 -18.60 -10.30 6.57
N VAL A 123 -17.41 -9.71 6.56
CA VAL A 123 -17.27 -8.27 6.24
C VAL A 123 -17.69 -7.95 4.81
N MET A 124 -17.43 -8.86 3.88
CA MET A 124 -17.66 -8.60 2.46
C MET A 124 -19.06 -8.97 1.98
N LYS A 125 -19.67 -10.00 2.59
CA LYS A 125 -20.95 -10.60 2.19
C LYS A 125 -21.93 -10.64 3.35
N ASP A 126 -21.69 -11.45 4.39
CA ASP A 126 -22.76 -11.88 5.32
C ASP A 126 -23.15 -10.86 6.40
N CYS A 127 -22.35 -9.81 6.60
CA CYS A 127 -22.70 -8.74 7.51
C CYS A 127 -23.98 -8.05 7.00
N PRO A 128 -25.01 -7.82 7.83
CA PRO A 128 -26.24 -7.16 7.41
C PRO A 128 -25.99 -5.86 6.63
N LYS A 129 -24.99 -5.09 7.07
CA LYS A 129 -24.59 -3.87 6.37
C LYS A 129 -23.97 -4.12 4.99
N ALA A 130 -23.15 -5.15 4.87
CA ALA A 130 -22.56 -5.55 3.60
C ALA A 130 -23.66 -6.04 2.65
N CYS A 131 -24.58 -6.89 3.12
CA CYS A 131 -25.76 -7.32 2.36
C CYS A 131 -26.54 -6.13 1.80
N GLU A 132 -26.89 -5.15 2.64
CA GLU A 132 -27.60 -3.93 2.18
C GLU A 132 -26.86 -3.21 1.04
N ILE A 133 -25.52 -3.09 1.14
CA ILE A 133 -24.70 -2.42 0.12
C ILE A 133 -24.68 -3.23 -1.18
N LEU A 134 -24.57 -4.56 -1.08
CA LEU A 134 -24.55 -5.46 -2.24
C LEU A 134 -25.90 -5.49 -2.95
N VAL A 135 -27.01 -5.54 -2.20
CA VAL A 135 -28.37 -5.44 -2.74
C VAL A 135 -28.60 -4.10 -3.41
N ALA A 136 -28.17 -2.99 -2.80
CA ALA A 136 -28.19 -1.67 -3.45
C ALA A 136 -27.34 -1.64 -4.74
N GLY A 137 -26.29 -2.46 -4.79
CA GLY A 137 -25.46 -2.74 -5.96
C GLY A 137 -26.11 -3.53 -7.08
N GLY A 138 -27.30 -4.09 -6.85
CA GLY A 138 -27.99 -4.96 -7.80
C GLY A 138 -27.48 -6.41 -7.79
N LEU A 139 -26.75 -6.84 -6.76
CA LEU A 139 -26.36 -8.25 -6.61
C LEU A 139 -27.61 -9.09 -6.33
N ASN A 140 -27.81 -10.17 -7.11
CA ASN A 140 -28.96 -11.06 -6.99
C ASN A 140 -28.90 -11.87 -5.67
N ASN A 141 -30.06 -12.15 -5.09
CA ASN A 141 -30.21 -12.95 -3.87
C ASN A 141 -29.56 -14.34 -4.00
N MET A 142 -29.57 -14.99 -5.17
CA MET A 142 -28.90 -16.30 -5.33
C MET A 142 -27.41 -16.31 -4.92
N LEU A 143 -26.66 -15.26 -5.22
CA LEU A 143 -25.23 -15.14 -4.87
C LEU A 143 -25.01 -14.67 -3.42
N LEU A 144 -26.05 -14.11 -2.78
CA LEU A 144 -26.04 -13.69 -1.38
C LEU A 144 -26.52 -14.82 -0.45
N ASP A 145 -27.45 -15.65 -0.92
CA ASP A 145 -28.08 -16.76 -0.20
C ASP A 145 -27.21 -18.03 -0.21
N GLY A 146 -26.24 -18.12 -1.12
CA GLY A 146 -25.26 -19.19 -1.14
C GLY A 146 -24.48 -19.27 0.17
N ASN A 147 -24.33 -20.50 0.68
CA ASN A 147 -23.58 -20.76 1.90
C ASN A 147 -22.09 -21.00 1.57
N TYR A 148 -21.26 -19.98 1.81
CA TYR A 148 -19.84 -20.00 1.50
C TYR A 148 -19.01 -20.02 2.77
N ASN A 149 -18.07 -20.97 2.86
CA ASN A 149 -17.17 -21.07 4.01
C ASN A 149 -16.01 -20.08 3.95
N ASN A 150 -15.62 -19.65 2.75
CA ASN A 150 -14.53 -18.72 2.56
C ASN A 150 -14.86 -17.71 1.45
N TYR A 151 -14.17 -16.57 1.51
CA TYR A 151 -14.38 -15.46 0.58
C TYR A 151 -13.97 -15.80 -0.87
N ILE A 152 -12.94 -16.64 -1.05
CA ILE A 152 -12.39 -16.93 -2.38
C ILE A 152 -13.40 -17.74 -3.19
N ASP A 153 -13.98 -18.79 -2.61
CA ASP A 153 -15.00 -19.60 -3.28
C ASP A 153 -16.18 -18.71 -3.70
N TRP A 154 -16.63 -17.82 -2.81
CA TRP A 154 -17.70 -16.87 -3.12
C TRP A 154 -17.32 -15.93 -4.27
N ILE A 155 -16.10 -15.39 -4.27
CA ILE A 155 -15.71 -14.42 -5.29
C ILE A 155 -15.54 -15.07 -6.66
N GLU A 156 -15.05 -16.31 -6.71
CA GLU A 156 -14.90 -17.09 -7.93
C GLU A 156 -16.26 -17.36 -8.58
N ASP A 157 -17.23 -17.83 -7.79
CA ASP A 157 -18.60 -18.03 -8.27
C ASP A 157 -19.23 -16.74 -8.79
N VAL A 158 -19.06 -15.62 -8.07
CA VAL A 158 -19.57 -14.33 -8.53
C VAL A 158 -18.90 -13.92 -9.85
N PHE A 159 -17.59 -14.12 -10.01
CA PHE A 159 -16.91 -13.76 -11.27
C PHE A 159 -17.29 -14.66 -12.45
N CYS A 160 -17.73 -15.89 -12.23
CA CYS A 160 -18.27 -16.75 -13.28
C CYS A 160 -19.56 -16.19 -13.89
N GLU A 161 -20.35 -15.46 -13.10
CA GLU A 161 -21.65 -14.90 -13.50
C GLU A 161 -21.57 -13.45 -14.01
N LEU A 162 -20.42 -12.78 -13.87
CA LEU A 162 -20.26 -11.37 -14.23
C LEU A 162 -19.41 -11.18 -15.49
N ASP A 163 -19.88 -10.31 -16.39
CA ASP A 163 -19.04 -9.80 -17.48
C ASP A 163 -17.90 -8.91 -16.94
N ASN A 164 -16.89 -8.61 -17.76
CA ASN A 164 -15.73 -7.81 -17.34
C ASN A 164 -16.09 -6.43 -16.78
N LYS A 165 -17.17 -5.81 -17.27
CA LYS A 165 -17.61 -4.50 -16.81
C LYS A 165 -18.29 -4.63 -15.45
N ALA A 166 -19.22 -5.57 -15.31
CA ALA A 166 -19.93 -5.85 -14.07
C ALA A 166 -18.96 -6.33 -12.97
N ALA A 167 -17.96 -7.13 -13.32
CA ALA A 167 -16.86 -7.54 -12.46
C ALA A 167 -16.06 -6.34 -11.91
N ALA A 168 -15.75 -5.36 -12.75
CA ALA A 168 -15.05 -4.13 -12.33
C ALA A 168 -15.94 -3.24 -11.43
N ASP A 169 -17.22 -3.10 -11.77
CA ASP A 169 -18.21 -2.37 -10.98
C ASP A 169 -18.37 -3.02 -9.59
N PHE A 170 -18.45 -4.36 -9.56
CA PHE A 170 -18.57 -5.15 -8.34
C PHE A 170 -17.33 -5.05 -7.43
N LEU A 171 -16.13 -5.16 -7.98
CA LEU A 171 -14.89 -4.94 -7.22
C LEU A 171 -14.83 -3.53 -6.61
N THR A 172 -15.30 -2.53 -7.35
CA THR A 172 -15.37 -1.15 -6.89
C THR A 172 -16.36 -1.00 -5.73
N LEU A 173 -17.48 -1.74 -5.76
CA LEU A 173 -18.45 -1.79 -4.67
C LEU A 173 -17.85 -2.45 -3.41
N LEU A 174 -17.18 -3.59 -3.55
CA LEU A 174 -16.50 -4.27 -2.44
C LEU A 174 -15.44 -3.40 -1.76
N TRP A 175 -14.69 -2.63 -2.53
CA TRP A 175 -13.76 -1.64 -1.99
C TRP A 175 -14.45 -0.59 -1.11
N ASN A 176 -15.57 -0.05 -1.60
CA ASN A 176 -16.31 0.98 -0.89
C ASN A 176 -16.96 0.41 0.38
N ASN A 177 -17.44 -0.84 0.34
CA ASN A 177 -17.89 -1.58 1.52
C ASN A 177 -16.75 -1.74 2.56
N TRP A 178 -15.56 -2.16 2.12
CA TRP A 178 -14.39 -2.27 3.00
C TRP A 178 -13.98 -0.92 3.62
N ASN A 179 -14.00 0.16 2.83
CA ASN A 179 -13.70 1.50 3.33
C ASN A 179 -14.74 2.00 4.32
N ASP A 180 -16.02 1.68 4.13
CA ASP A 180 -17.07 1.99 5.09
C ASP A 180 -16.84 1.27 6.43
N LYS A 181 -16.48 -0.02 6.39
CA LYS A 181 -16.03 -0.75 7.58
C LYS A 181 -14.85 -0.08 8.28
N ASN A 182 -13.84 0.37 7.53
CA ASN A 182 -12.70 1.08 8.12
C ASN A 182 -13.13 2.42 8.74
N ASN A 183 -14.06 3.16 8.12
CA ASN A 183 -14.60 4.38 8.73
C ASN A 183 -15.36 4.07 10.03
N MET A 184 -16.05 2.93 10.13
CA MET A 184 -16.67 2.51 11.39
C MET A 184 -15.61 2.27 12.47
N VAL A 185 -14.53 1.56 12.15
CA VAL A 185 -13.45 1.27 13.11
C VAL A 185 -12.70 2.53 13.55
N PHE A 186 -12.31 3.40 12.62
CA PHE A 186 -11.43 4.54 12.92
C PHE A 186 -12.17 5.83 13.29
N LYS A 187 -13.43 5.97 12.87
CA LYS A 187 -14.21 7.22 13.03
C LYS A 187 -15.57 7.01 13.71
N GLY A 188 -15.95 5.76 14.00
CA GLY A 188 -17.28 5.45 14.55
C GLY A 188 -18.43 5.82 13.62
N LYS A 189 -18.18 5.93 12.30
CA LYS A 189 -19.15 6.38 11.31
C LYS A 189 -19.41 5.31 10.27
N MET A 190 -20.69 5.03 10.03
CA MET A 190 -21.18 4.12 9.02
C MET A 190 -22.05 4.88 8.02
N GLY A 191 -21.82 4.69 6.73
CA GLY A 191 -22.59 5.31 5.66
C GLY A 191 -23.93 4.60 5.39
N ALA A 192 -24.87 5.32 4.79
CA ALA A 192 -26.06 4.70 4.20
C ALA A 192 -25.63 3.82 3.00
N ALA A 193 -26.26 2.65 2.84
CA ALA A 193 -25.88 1.69 1.80
C ALA A 193 -25.96 2.30 0.39
N VAL A 194 -27.03 3.06 0.12
CA VAL A 194 -27.22 3.79 -1.14
C VAL A 194 -26.07 4.76 -1.42
N MET A 195 -25.62 5.54 -0.43
CA MET A 195 -24.49 6.47 -0.63
C MET A 195 -23.18 5.73 -0.92
N ILE A 196 -22.97 4.56 -0.34
CA ILE A 196 -21.76 3.74 -0.57
C ILE A 196 -21.78 3.20 -2.01
N TRP A 197 -22.93 2.75 -2.47
CA TRP A 197 -23.14 2.32 -3.85
C TRP A 197 -23.01 3.47 -4.86
N GLU A 198 -23.63 4.63 -4.61
CA GLU A 198 -23.49 5.81 -5.47
C GLU A 198 -22.03 6.23 -5.61
N ARG A 199 -21.27 6.22 -4.51
CA ARG A 199 -19.82 6.47 -4.53
C ARG A 199 -19.08 5.45 -5.37
N ALA A 200 -19.43 4.17 -5.28
CA ALA A 200 -18.83 3.13 -6.10
C ALA A 200 -19.13 3.34 -7.59
N GLN A 201 -20.37 3.69 -7.94
CA GLN A 201 -20.76 3.98 -9.31
C GLN A 201 -20.06 5.22 -9.88
N THR A 202 -20.01 6.33 -9.14
CA THR A 202 -19.28 7.53 -9.56
C THR A 202 -17.82 7.19 -9.80
N LEU A 203 -17.21 6.44 -8.88
CA LEU A 203 -15.81 6.04 -9.01
C LEU A 203 -15.57 5.15 -10.24
N SER A 204 -16.48 4.24 -10.57
CA SER A 204 -16.39 3.42 -11.79
C SER A 204 -16.56 4.26 -13.07
N LYS A 205 -17.54 5.18 -13.08
CA LYS A 205 -17.77 6.09 -14.22
C LYS A 205 -16.57 6.98 -14.48
N ASP A 206 -16.01 7.59 -13.43
CA ASP A 206 -14.82 8.44 -13.51
C ASP A 206 -13.63 7.66 -14.09
N PHE A 207 -13.44 6.41 -13.65
CA PHE A 207 -12.39 5.53 -14.18
C PHE A 207 -12.57 5.23 -15.67
N ARG A 208 -13.80 4.96 -16.11
CA ARG A 208 -14.10 4.62 -17.50
C ARG A 208 -13.97 5.81 -18.44
N ILE A 209 -14.48 6.98 -18.04
CA ILE A 209 -14.36 8.22 -18.82
C ILE A 209 -12.89 8.51 -19.04
N PHE A 210 -12.10 8.47 -17.96
CA PHE A 210 -10.67 8.74 -18.00
C PHE A 210 -9.89 7.80 -18.95
N ASN A 211 -10.21 6.50 -18.97
CA ASN A 211 -9.52 5.55 -19.86
C ASN A 211 -9.97 5.65 -21.33
N LEU A 212 -11.12 6.26 -21.64
CA LEU A 212 -11.63 6.41 -23.01
C LEU A 212 -11.21 7.73 -23.66
N THR A 213 -10.98 8.78 -22.87
CA THR A 213 -10.70 10.13 -23.39
C THR A 213 -9.21 10.44 -23.54
N GLU A 214 -8.33 9.70 -22.86
CA GLU A 214 -6.88 9.95 -22.88
C GLU A 214 -6.15 8.99 -23.82
N SER A 215 -5.30 9.52 -24.70
CA SER A 215 -4.45 8.70 -25.57
C SER A 215 -3.35 7.98 -24.75
N SER A 216 -2.98 6.77 -25.17
CA SER A 216 -1.92 5.99 -24.51
C SER A 216 -0.58 6.72 -24.58
N ILE A 217 -0.01 7.06 -23.43
CA ILE A 217 1.26 7.79 -23.30
C ILE A 217 2.46 6.82 -23.37
N ILE A 218 2.26 5.52 -23.15
CA ILE A 218 3.33 4.52 -23.25
C ILE A 218 3.50 4.07 -24.72
N SER A 219 4.67 4.37 -25.27
CA SER A 219 5.19 3.73 -26.49
C SER A 219 5.39 2.22 -26.22
N PRO A 220 5.07 1.32 -27.18
CA PRO A 220 5.20 -0.14 -27.04
C PRO A 220 6.59 -0.63 -26.59
N ASN A 221 7.62 0.22 -26.70
CA ASN A 221 9.03 -0.13 -26.49
C ASN A 221 9.57 0.15 -25.08
N GLN A 222 8.74 0.42 -24.07
CA GLN A 222 9.25 0.51 -22.69
C GLN A 222 9.65 -0.87 -22.15
N VAL A 223 10.96 -1.07 -22.00
CA VAL A 223 11.55 -2.18 -21.24
C VAL A 223 10.96 -2.18 -19.84
N LYS A 224 10.23 -3.25 -19.49
CA LYS A 224 9.56 -3.43 -18.19
C LYS A 224 10.56 -3.38 -17.04
N LYS A 225 10.72 -2.22 -16.38
CA LYS A 225 11.42 -2.08 -15.08
C LYS A 225 10.48 -2.39 -13.91
N GLY A 226 9.79 -3.53 -13.96
CA GLY A 226 8.98 -4.04 -12.85
C GLY A 226 9.72 -5.14 -12.09
N TRP A 227 9.27 -5.47 -10.87
CA TRP A 227 9.71 -6.69 -10.17
C TRP A 227 9.51 -7.89 -11.09
N THR A 228 10.56 -8.66 -11.33
CA THR A 228 10.52 -9.87 -12.16
C THR A 228 10.54 -11.10 -11.27
N LYS A 229 9.74 -12.11 -11.63
CA LYS A 229 9.82 -13.42 -10.99
C LYS A 229 11.23 -14.02 -11.18
N PRO A 230 11.77 -14.75 -10.20
CA PRO A 230 13.06 -15.41 -10.37
C PRO A 230 12.96 -16.56 -11.38
N LEU A 231 14.12 -17.02 -11.87
CA LEU A 231 14.19 -18.18 -12.77
C LEU A 231 13.73 -19.45 -12.05
N THR A 232 13.28 -20.46 -12.81
CA THR A 232 12.93 -21.77 -12.25
C THR A 232 14.07 -22.33 -11.41
N GLY A 233 13.74 -22.82 -10.21
CA GLY A 233 14.71 -23.33 -9.24
C GLY A 233 15.34 -22.27 -8.32
N TYR A 234 15.10 -20.98 -8.55
CA TYR A 234 15.55 -19.90 -7.68
C TYR A 234 14.45 -19.46 -6.70
N VAL A 235 14.87 -19.08 -5.50
CA VAL A 235 14.05 -18.29 -4.57
C VAL A 235 14.58 -16.87 -4.54
N LYS A 236 13.68 -15.90 -4.61
CA LYS A 236 13.99 -14.48 -4.49
C LYS A 236 13.58 -13.97 -3.12
N VAL A 237 14.53 -13.42 -2.38
CA VAL A 237 14.34 -12.84 -1.04
C VAL A 237 14.48 -11.33 -1.14
N ASN A 238 13.39 -10.62 -0.86
CA ASN A 238 13.37 -9.17 -0.71
C ASN A 238 13.62 -8.82 0.76
N VAL A 239 14.58 -7.95 1.04
CA VAL A 239 14.92 -7.47 2.39
C VAL A 239 14.76 -5.95 2.47
N ASP A 240 14.30 -5.47 3.61
CA ASP A 240 14.04 -4.05 3.90
C ASP A 240 14.17 -3.80 5.41
N ALA A 241 14.65 -2.64 5.80
CA ALA A 241 14.65 -2.20 7.18
C ALA A 241 14.14 -0.76 7.33
N SER A 242 13.51 -0.48 8.46
CA SER A 242 13.03 0.87 8.79
C SER A 242 13.48 1.24 10.20
N VAL A 243 14.11 2.39 10.36
CA VAL A 243 14.49 2.95 11.66
C VAL A 243 13.67 4.22 11.91
N SER A 244 13.05 4.33 13.07
CA SER A 244 12.28 5.51 13.48
C SER A 244 12.20 5.61 14.99
N ASN A 245 12.37 6.81 15.54
CA ASN A 245 12.19 7.10 16.98
C ASN A 245 12.91 6.12 17.92
N GLY A 246 14.17 5.79 17.63
CA GLY A 246 14.96 4.84 18.44
C GLY A 246 14.52 3.37 18.32
N CYS A 247 13.57 3.07 17.43
CA CYS A 247 13.12 1.72 17.14
C CYS A 247 13.57 1.32 15.74
N ARG A 248 13.73 0.01 15.51
CA ARG A 248 13.97 -0.56 14.19
C ARG A 248 13.07 -1.73 13.89
N VAL A 249 12.70 -1.85 12.61
CA VAL A 249 11.96 -2.97 12.04
C VAL A 249 12.78 -3.56 10.91
N VAL A 250 12.97 -4.87 10.93
CA VAL A 250 13.53 -5.66 9.84
C VAL A 250 12.40 -6.43 9.17
N ARG A 251 12.42 -6.53 7.84
CA ARG A 251 11.45 -7.28 7.04
C ARG A 251 12.13 -8.08 5.95
N VAL A 252 11.66 -9.30 5.75
CA VAL A 252 12.16 -10.23 4.76
C VAL A 252 10.98 -10.96 4.14
N VAL A 253 10.96 -11.10 2.81
CA VAL A 253 9.95 -11.86 2.08
C VAL A 253 10.63 -12.75 1.04
N ALA A 254 10.47 -14.05 1.17
CA ALA A 254 10.95 -15.06 0.22
C ALA A 254 9.82 -15.47 -0.75
N ARG A 255 10.14 -15.52 -2.05
CA ARG A 255 9.24 -15.96 -3.12
C ARG A 255 9.88 -17.02 -4.00
N ASP A 256 9.08 -17.97 -4.47
CA ASP A 256 9.50 -18.98 -5.46
C ASP A 256 9.52 -18.43 -6.91
N HIS A 257 9.78 -19.33 -7.85
CA HIS A 257 9.87 -19.06 -9.29
C HIS A 257 8.54 -18.75 -9.96
N ASP A 258 7.43 -19.15 -9.36
CA ASP A 258 6.08 -18.75 -9.78
C ASP A 258 5.68 -17.39 -9.20
N GLY A 259 6.46 -16.90 -8.24
CA GLY A 259 6.28 -15.61 -7.59
C GLY A 259 5.42 -15.68 -6.33
N PHE A 260 5.07 -16.88 -5.87
CA PHE A 260 4.34 -17.08 -4.62
C PHE A 260 5.24 -16.81 -3.41
N VAL A 261 4.66 -16.20 -2.38
CA VAL A 261 5.37 -15.99 -1.11
C VAL A 261 5.43 -17.32 -0.37
N ILE A 262 6.63 -17.86 -0.24
CA ILE A 262 6.86 -19.12 0.48
C ILE A 262 7.20 -18.88 1.95
N ARG A 263 7.75 -17.71 2.29
CA ARG A 263 8.05 -17.36 3.68
C ARG A 263 8.19 -15.86 3.88
N GLY A 264 7.84 -15.38 5.07
CA GLY A 264 8.13 -14.03 5.53
C GLY A 264 8.83 -14.07 6.89
N TYR A 265 9.57 -13.01 7.20
CA TYR A 265 10.13 -12.79 8.51
C TYR A 265 10.11 -11.29 8.82
N TYR A 266 9.89 -10.95 10.09
CA TYR A 266 10.06 -9.60 10.58
C TYR A 266 10.60 -9.62 12.00
N ASN A 267 11.27 -8.54 12.38
CA ASN A 267 11.73 -8.35 13.75
C ASN A 267 11.60 -6.88 14.14
N PHE A 268 11.19 -6.61 15.38
CA PHE A 268 11.08 -5.27 15.94
C PHE A 268 11.95 -5.19 17.19
N LYS A 269 12.77 -4.14 17.29
CA LYS A 269 13.64 -3.90 18.44
C LYS A 269 13.62 -2.42 18.84
N GLU A 270 13.50 -2.17 20.13
CA GLU A 270 13.59 -0.84 20.75
C GLU A 270 15.04 -0.53 21.13
N ASN A 271 15.85 -0.29 20.11
CA ASN A 271 17.20 0.22 20.27
C ASN A 271 17.64 0.98 19.02
N SER A 272 18.29 2.12 19.24
CA SER A 272 18.80 2.94 18.15
C SER A 272 19.87 2.19 17.38
N MET A 273 19.77 2.24 16.05
CA MET A 273 20.73 1.68 15.12
C MET A 273 20.73 2.52 13.86
N ASP A 274 21.89 2.68 13.23
CA ASP A 274 21.96 3.35 11.95
C ASP A 274 21.17 2.56 10.88
N VAL A 275 20.62 3.28 9.91
CA VAL A 275 19.82 2.69 8.83
C VAL A 275 20.62 1.63 8.07
N ILE A 276 21.92 1.86 7.81
CA ILE A 276 22.76 0.90 7.07
C ILE A 276 22.96 -0.39 7.87
N TRP A 277 23.10 -0.31 9.20
CA TRP A 277 23.20 -1.48 10.06
C TRP A 277 21.88 -2.25 10.15
N ALA A 278 20.75 -1.55 10.15
CA ALA A 278 19.43 -2.17 10.11
C ALA A 278 19.18 -2.90 8.77
N GLU A 279 19.57 -2.30 7.65
CA GLU A 279 19.54 -2.93 6.32
C GLU A 279 20.43 -4.17 6.25
N LEU A 280 21.63 -4.10 6.86
CA LEU A 280 22.52 -5.25 6.95
C LEU A 280 21.92 -6.36 7.83
N GLU A 281 21.24 -6.02 8.93
CA GLU A 281 20.50 -6.98 9.74
C GLU A 281 19.38 -7.63 8.92
N ALA A 282 18.63 -6.88 8.12
CA ALA A 282 17.61 -7.43 7.24
C ALA A 282 18.19 -8.39 6.19
N PHE A 283 19.36 -8.05 5.63
CA PHE A 283 20.09 -8.93 4.74
C PHE A 283 20.53 -10.23 5.42
N GLN A 284 21.09 -10.16 6.63
CA GLN A 284 21.50 -11.33 7.42
C GLN A 284 20.31 -12.24 7.74
N GLU A 285 19.19 -11.68 8.16
CA GLU A 285 17.97 -12.44 8.43
C GLU A 285 17.38 -13.04 7.15
N GLY A 286 17.53 -12.37 6.00
CA GLY A 286 17.23 -12.91 4.68
C GLY A 286 18.02 -14.18 4.34
N LEU A 287 19.33 -14.17 4.62
CA LEU A 287 20.19 -15.34 4.41
C LEU A 287 19.83 -16.50 5.36
N LYS A 288 19.60 -16.22 6.65
CA LYS A 288 19.15 -17.23 7.62
C LYS A 288 17.81 -17.84 7.21
N LEU A 289 16.90 -17.03 6.66
CA LEU A 289 15.62 -17.51 6.15
C LEU A 289 15.81 -18.47 4.97
N ALA A 290 16.70 -18.13 4.03
CA ALA A 290 17.03 -18.96 2.88
C ALA A 290 17.71 -20.29 3.29
N GLU A 291 18.60 -20.25 4.28
CA GLU A 291 19.24 -21.44 4.85
C GLU A 291 18.21 -22.39 5.49
N LYS A 292 17.27 -21.86 6.30
CA LYS A 292 16.17 -22.63 6.88
C LYS A 292 15.25 -23.24 5.83
N LEU A 293 15.12 -22.59 4.68
CA LEU A 293 14.34 -23.07 3.54
C LEU A 293 15.11 -24.09 2.67
N LYS A 294 16.39 -24.35 2.97
CA LYS A 294 17.27 -25.25 2.20
C LYS A 294 17.27 -24.92 0.71
N VAL A 295 17.27 -23.63 0.38
CA VAL A 295 17.23 -23.14 -1.00
C VAL A 295 18.56 -23.41 -1.69
N ALA A 296 18.55 -24.07 -2.86
CA ALA A 296 19.75 -24.32 -3.66
C ALA A 296 20.27 -23.06 -4.37
N GLN A 297 19.37 -22.21 -4.87
CA GLN A 297 19.69 -21.03 -5.67
C GLN A 297 18.92 -19.81 -5.17
N LEU A 298 19.64 -18.75 -4.77
CA LEU A 298 19.09 -17.60 -4.07
C LEU A 298 19.37 -16.29 -4.82
N ILE A 299 18.36 -15.44 -4.93
CA ILE A 299 18.49 -14.04 -5.33
C ILE A 299 18.08 -13.18 -4.15
N VAL A 300 18.96 -12.31 -3.65
CA VAL A 300 18.60 -11.33 -2.62
C VAL A 300 18.48 -9.94 -3.25
N GLU A 301 17.36 -9.27 -3.00
CA GLU A 301 17.07 -7.91 -3.46
C GLU A 301 16.90 -6.99 -2.24
N SER A 302 17.58 -5.85 -2.25
CA SER A 302 17.45 -4.75 -1.29
C SER A 302 17.34 -3.45 -2.07
N ASP A 303 16.59 -2.49 -1.53
CA ASP A 303 16.50 -1.13 -2.06
C ASP A 303 17.65 -0.22 -1.57
N SER A 304 18.43 -0.68 -0.59
CA SER A 304 19.66 -0.01 -0.14
C SER A 304 20.80 -0.20 -1.14
N ALA A 305 20.91 0.74 -2.07
CA ALA A 305 22.04 0.78 -3.02
C ALA A 305 23.40 0.77 -2.31
N THR A 306 23.50 1.42 -1.15
CA THR A 306 24.72 1.41 -0.33
C THR A 306 25.07 -0.01 0.11
N LEU A 307 24.13 -0.74 0.71
CA LEU A 307 24.34 -2.13 1.11
C LEU A 307 24.72 -3.01 -0.09
N VAL A 308 23.94 -2.93 -1.17
CA VAL A 308 24.15 -3.75 -2.37
C VAL A 308 25.54 -3.49 -2.95
N ASN A 309 25.95 -2.22 -3.03
CA ASN A 309 27.28 -1.86 -3.52
C ASN A 309 28.37 -2.35 -2.57
N THR A 310 28.21 -2.22 -1.26
CA THR A 310 29.18 -2.71 -0.27
C THR A 310 29.38 -4.21 -0.35
N VAL A 311 28.29 -4.98 -0.49
CA VAL A 311 28.35 -6.45 -0.64
C VAL A 311 28.98 -6.84 -1.98
N LYS A 312 28.62 -6.17 -3.09
CA LYS A 312 29.17 -6.46 -4.43
C LYS A 312 30.62 -6.02 -4.60
N LYS A 313 31.08 -4.99 -3.89
CA LYS A 313 32.46 -4.47 -3.98
C LYS A 313 33.50 -5.38 -3.34
N ARG A 314 33.15 -6.48 -2.67
CA ARG A 314 34.09 -7.45 -2.09
C ARG A 314 35.05 -8.16 -3.07
N MET A 315 35.03 -7.86 -4.37
CA MET A 315 36.12 -8.22 -5.29
C MET A 315 37.20 -7.13 -5.45
N LYS A 316 37.07 -5.98 -4.78
CA LYS A 316 38.09 -4.92 -4.70
C LYS A 316 38.15 -4.36 -3.28
N ASP A 317 39.08 -4.89 -2.50
CA ASP A 317 39.39 -4.47 -1.13
C ASP A 317 39.66 -2.96 -0.99
N ILE A 318 39.30 -2.40 0.17
CA ILE A 318 40.23 -1.92 1.22
C ILE A 318 39.36 -1.59 2.44
N ILE A 319 39.58 -2.31 3.55
CA ILE A 319 39.09 -1.96 4.88
C ILE A 319 40.02 -0.86 5.40
N ILE A 320 39.49 0.34 5.63
CA ILE A 320 40.06 1.25 6.62
C ILE A 320 39.03 1.32 7.74
N MET A 321 39.32 0.62 8.84
CA MET A 321 38.68 0.94 10.11
C MET A 321 39.39 2.19 10.65
N GLY A 322 38.64 3.26 10.80
CA GLY A 322 38.96 4.46 11.57
C GLY A 322 37.70 4.93 12.25
#